data_AF-A0AAU1A6Q9-F1
#
_entry.id   AF-A0AAU1A6Q9-F1
#
_cell.length_a   1.000
_cell.length_b   1.000
_cell.length_c   1.000
_cell.angle_alpha   90.00
_cell.angle_beta   90.00
_cell.angle_gamma   90.00
#
_symmetry.space_group_name_H-M   'P 1'
#
loop_
_entity.id
_entity.type
_entity.pdbx_description
1 polymer ?
#
loop_
_entity_poly.entity_id
_entity_poly.type
_entity_poly.pdbx_seq_one_letter_code
_entity_poly.pdbx_strand_id
1 'polypeptide(L)' 'MNRPVYRIEWLPGTDILDGHCYCGERHTSEDPVAMWEWMLAHPDHPQAPDQKDRTP' A
#
# COMPACT_ATOMS: atom_id res chain seq x y z
N MET A 1 12.77 9.83 19.69
CA MET A 1 11.93 9.95 18.47
C MET A 1 11.78 8.57 17.85
N ASN A 2 10.60 7.96 17.91
CA ASN A 2 10.31 6.76 17.13
C ASN A 2 9.99 7.23 15.69
N ARG A 3 10.77 6.82 14.68
CA ARG A 3 10.45 7.14 13.28
C ARG A 3 9.22 6.29 12.87
N PRO A 4 8.31 6.81 12.03
CA PRO A 4 7.24 5.99 11.49
C PRO A 4 7.84 4.79 10.76
N VAL A 5 7.34 3.61 11.07
CA VAL A 5 7.74 2.36 10.40
C VAL A 5 6.63 2.00 9.43
N TYR A 6 6.99 1.91 8.15
CA TYR A 6 6.13 1.37 7.10
C TYR A 6 6.49 -0.10 6.86
N ARG A 7 5.50 -0.98 6.77
CA ARG A 7 5.70 -2.41 6.49
C ARG A 7 5.04 -2.77 5.17
N ILE A 8 5.81 -3.36 4.25
CA ILE A 8 5.32 -3.92 2.99
C ILE A 8 5.74 -5.39 2.96
N GLU A 9 4.80 -6.28 2.67
CA GLU A 9 5.06 -7.71 2.47
C GLU A 9 4.49 -8.14 1.12
N TRP A 10 5.18 -9.05 0.42
CA TRP A 10 4.57 -9.70 -0.75
C TRP A 10 3.65 -10.83 -0.29
N LEU A 11 2.45 -10.91 -0.87
CA LEU A 11 1.59 -12.08 -0.67
C LEU A 11 2.21 -13.29 -1.40
N PRO A 12 2.40 -14.43 -0.72
CA PRO A 12 3.03 -15.59 -1.33
C PRO A 12 2.29 -16.07 -2.58
N GLY A 13 3.04 -16.26 -3.68
CA GLY A 13 2.51 -16.76 -4.95
C GLY A 13 1.81 -15.71 -5.82
N THR A 14 1.89 -14.42 -5.48
CA THR A 14 1.37 -13.32 -6.28
C THR A 14 2.39 -12.17 -6.36
N ASP A 15 2.13 -11.21 -7.24
CA ASP A 15 2.85 -9.93 -7.29
C ASP A 15 2.20 -8.85 -6.41
N ILE A 16 1.27 -9.25 -5.52
CA ILE A 16 0.54 -8.31 -4.66
C ILE A 16 1.40 -7.93 -3.47
N LEU A 17 1.57 -6.63 -3.29
CA LEU A 17 2.12 -5.99 -2.09
C LEU A 17 0.99 -5.75 -1.08
N ASP A 18 1.27 -6.09 0.17
CA ASP A 18 0.43 -5.86 1.34
C ASP A 18 1.09 -4.80 2.24
N GLY A 19 0.57 -3.58 2.19
CA GLY A 19 1.11 -2.42 2.87
C GLY A 19 0.37 -2.10 4.17
N HIS A 20 1.11 -1.87 5.25
CA HIS A 20 0.61 -1.45 6.56
C HIS A 20 1.25 -0.13 6.95
N CYS A 21 0.40 0.88 7.14
CA CYS A 21 0.83 2.19 7.66
C CYS A 21 0.91 2.14 9.19
N TYR A 22 1.76 2.97 9.79
CA TYR A 22 1.91 3.04 11.25
C TYR A 22 0.65 3.54 11.98
N CYS A 23 -0.32 4.13 11.25
CA CYS A 23 -1.63 4.51 11.80
C CYS A 23 -2.63 3.34 11.88
N GLY A 24 -2.29 2.17 11.34
CA GLY A 24 -3.15 0.98 11.34
C GLY A 24 -3.92 0.75 10.03
N GLU A 25 -3.91 1.71 9.11
CA GLU A 25 -4.50 1.53 7.78
C GLU A 25 -3.71 0.55 6.91
N ARG A 26 -4.43 -0.12 6.01
CA ARG A 26 -3.89 -1.17 5.14
C ARG A 26 -4.30 -0.98 3.68
N HIS A 27 -3.41 -1.32 2.76
CA HIS A 27 -3.65 -1.25 1.33
C HIS A 27 -2.96 -2.40 0.59
N THR A 28 -3.54 -2.85 -0.51
CA THR A 28 -2.94 -3.85 -1.40
C THR A 28 -2.76 -3.28 -2.80
N SER A 29 -1.61 -3.54 -3.42
CA SER A 29 -1.30 -3.09 -4.77
C SER A 29 -0.30 -4.04 -5.43
N GLU A 30 -0.44 -4.32 -6.72
CA GLU A 30 0.61 -5.01 -7.49
C GLU A 30 1.69 -4.03 -7.99
N ASP A 31 1.39 -2.73 -7.97
CA ASP A 31 2.28 -1.66 -8.38
C ASP A 31 3.07 -1.11 -7.17
N PRO A 32 4.40 -1.27 -7.14
CA PRO A 32 5.23 -0.75 -6.06
C PRO A 32 5.22 0.77 -5.95
N VAL A 33 5.05 1.49 -7.07
CA VAL A 33 5.00 2.96 -7.04
C VAL A 33 3.71 3.40 -6.37
N ALA A 34 2.57 2.84 -6.79
CA ALA A 34 1.28 3.13 -6.18
C ALA A 34 1.27 2.78 -4.66
N MET A 35 1.96 1.70 -4.25
CA MET A 35 2.11 1.37 -2.83
C MET A 35 2.86 2.46 -2.05
N TRP A 36 3.98 2.94 -2.58
CA TRP A 36 4.76 3.99 -1.92
C TRP A 36 4.03 5.34 -1.91
N GLU A 37 3.35 5.69 -2.99
CA GLU A 37 2.49 6.88 -3.06
C GLU A 37 1.41 6.84 -1.97
N TRP A 38 0.73 5.70 -1.81
CA TRP A 38 -0.25 5.51 -0.75
C TRP A 38 0.36 5.64 0.66
N MET A 39 1.52 5.03 0.92
CA MET A 39 2.18 5.09 2.24
C MET A 39 2.62 6.49 2.65
N LEU A 40 3.15 7.24 1.69
CA LEU A 40 3.67 8.59 1.92
C LEU A 40 2.57 9.65 2.01
N ALA A 41 1.34 9.33 1.57
CA ALA A 41 0.18 10.21 1.66
C ALA A 41 -0.40 10.34 3.08
N HIS A 42 0.08 9.56 4.06
CA HIS A 42 -0.35 9.71 5.46
C HIS A 42 -0.25 11.20 5.91
N PRO A 43 -1.29 11.77 6.55
CA PRO A 43 -2.48 11.11 7.12
C PRO A 43 -3.65 10.90 6.17
N ASP A 44 -3.61 11.45 4.95
CA ASP A 44 -4.72 11.46 4.00
C ASP A 44 -4.49 10.44 2.88
N HIS A 45 -4.65 9.17 3.24
CA HIS A 45 -4.45 8.06 2.30
C HIS A 45 -5.47 8.12 1.16
N PRO A 46 -5.04 8.05 -0.11
CA PRO A 46 -5.99 8.00 -1.22
C PRO A 46 -6.80 6.71 -1.12
N GLN A 47 -8.11 6.81 -1.36
CA GLN A 47 -8.92 5.61 -1.53
C GLN A 47 -8.41 4.85 -2.74
N ALA A 48 -8.09 3.57 -2.55
CA ALA A 48 -7.69 2.71 -3.64
C ALA A 48 -8.76 2.76 -4.74
N PRO A 49 -8.42 3.09 -5.99
CA PRO A 49 -9.33 2.77 -7.09
C PRO A 49 -9.55 1.25 -7.07
N ASP A 50 -10.80 0.83 -7.23
CA ASP A 50 -11.17 -0.58 -7.18
C ASP A 50 -10.29 -1.37 -8.16
N GLN A 51 -9.57 -2.39 -7.66
CA GLN A 51 -8.49 -3.08 -8.39
C GLN A 51 -8.97 -3.76 -9.69
N LYS A 52 -10.30 -3.81 -9.90
CA LYS A 52 -10.97 -4.32 -11.10
C LYS A 52 -10.74 -3.47 -12.36
N ASP A 53 -10.38 -2.19 -12.23
CA ASP A 53 -10.31 -1.27 -13.37
C ASP A 53 -8.93 -1.22 -14.07
N ARG A 54 -7.92 -1.94 -13.56
CA ARG A 54 -6.60 -2.04 -14.19
C ARG A 54 -6.50 -3.34 -15.00
N THR A 55 -7.18 -3.40 -16.14
CA THR A 55 -6.93 -4.44 -17.17
C THR A 55 -5.56 -4.16 -17.82
N PRO A 56 -4.74 -5.18 -18.16
CA PRO A 56 -3.44 -5.01 -18.81
C PRO A 56 -3.49 -4.17 -20.10
#